data_AF-A0A931W930-F1
#
_entry.id   AF-A0A931W930-F1
#
_cell.length_a   1.000
_cell.length_b   1.000
_cell.length_c   1.000
_cell.angle_alpha   90.00
_cell.angle_beta   90.00
_cell.angle_gamma   90.00
#
_symmetry.space_group_name_H-M   'P 1'
#
loop_
_entity.id
_entity.type
_entity.pdbx_description
1 polymer ?
#
loop_
_entity_poly.entity_id
_entity_poly.type
_entity_poly.pdbx_seq_one_letter_code
_entity_poly.pdbx_strand_id
1 'polypeptide(L)'
;MNNPEADKFHGETGDQGFSEKELDLDIEVRAGEWQNLKKFRTYQKRSRQGKIIATYQAVSNRLNQLVGMYYKFVGTNPKQAKKMLDQLRKLRLIQEILMNCLVWEPQGQLKKDMVPKEVWNLIE
;
A
#
# COMPACT_ATOMS: atom_id res chain seq x y z
N MET A 1 28.05 51.50 -14.42
CA MET A 1 26.69 51.40 -13.86
C MET A 1 26.57 50.02 -13.23
N ASN A 2 26.58 49.97 -11.90
CA ASN A 2 26.27 48.77 -11.12
C ASN A 2 24.76 48.53 -11.19
N ASN A 3 24.33 47.32 -11.53
CA ASN A 3 22.99 46.86 -11.17
C ASN A 3 23.13 45.59 -10.31
N PRO A 4 22.94 45.69 -8.99
CA PRO A 4 23.03 44.58 -8.05
C PRO A 4 21.62 44.02 -7.83
N GLU A 5 21.31 42.86 -8.39
CA GLU A 5 20.17 42.05 -7.94
C GLU A 5 20.34 40.61 -8.46
N ALA A 6 21.49 40.03 -8.09
CA ALA A 6 21.54 38.62 -7.76
C ALA A 6 20.86 38.44 -6.39
N ASP A 7 20.20 37.29 -6.22
CA ASP A 7 19.60 36.80 -4.98
C ASP A 7 18.25 37.41 -4.54
N LYS A 8 17.20 36.62 -4.78
CA LYS A 8 16.30 36.08 -3.73
C LYS A 8 15.33 35.08 -4.34
N PHE A 9 15.79 33.86 -4.57
CA PHE A 9 14.89 32.71 -4.48
C PHE A 9 14.53 32.59 -2.99
N HIS A 10 13.34 33.04 -2.62
CA HIS A 10 12.75 32.67 -1.34
C HIS A 10 12.50 31.17 -1.37
N GLY A 11 13.42 30.42 -0.78
CA GLY A 11 13.16 29.07 -0.31
C GLY A 11 12.06 29.15 0.73
N GLU A 12 10.83 28.91 0.31
CA GLU A 12 9.80 28.39 1.20
C GLU A 12 10.14 26.92 1.45
N THR A 13 11.10 26.68 2.34
CA THR A 13 11.18 25.43 3.08
C THR A 13 9.93 25.34 3.94
N GLY A 14 8.85 24.84 3.34
CA GLY A 14 7.68 24.36 4.06
C GLY A 14 8.12 23.24 4.98
N ASP A 15 8.26 23.59 6.25
CA ASP A 15 8.43 22.69 7.38
C ASP A 15 7.21 21.76 7.47
N GLN A 16 7.21 20.71 6.65
CA GLN A 16 6.25 19.61 6.73
C GLN A 16 6.97 18.37 7.23
N GLY A 17 7.41 18.43 8.49
CA GLY A 17 7.79 17.24 9.22
C GLY A 17 6.57 16.33 9.34
N PHE A 18 6.58 15.20 8.63
CA PHE A 18 5.60 14.14 8.82
C PHE A 18 5.54 13.78 10.30
N SER A 19 4.33 13.64 10.84
CA SER A 19 4.21 13.15 12.21
C SER A 19 4.80 11.73 12.28
N GLU A 20 5.52 11.38 13.35
CA GLU A 20 6.16 10.07 13.54
C GLU A 20 5.19 8.89 13.24
N LYS A 21 3.89 9.09 13.56
CA LYS A 21 2.81 8.11 13.32
C LYS A 21 2.38 7.97 11.87
N GLU A 22 2.58 8.99 11.04
CA GLU A 22 2.42 8.91 9.59
C GLU A 22 3.62 8.22 8.96
N LEU A 23 4.82 8.47 9.48
CA LEU A 23 6.04 7.80 9.09
C LEU A 23 5.94 6.28 9.31
N ASP A 24 5.45 5.85 10.47
CA ASP A 24 5.24 4.43 10.81
C ASP A 24 4.30 3.72 9.84
N LEU A 25 3.20 4.36 9.46
CA LEU A 25 2.24 3.80 8.53
C LEU A 25 2.84 3.66 7.12
N ASP A 26 3.56 4.68 6.67
CA ASP A 26 4.21 4.66 5.36
C ASP A 26 5.33 3.60 5.29
N ILE A 27 6.06 3.39 6.40
CA ILE A 27 7.05 2.32 6.53
C ILE A 27 6.39 0.95 6.32
N GLU A 28 5.26 0.68 6.98
CA GLU A 28 4.57 -0.61 6.85
C GLU A 28 3.98 -0.82 5.45
N VAL A 29 3.43 0.24 4.84
CA VAL A 29 2.96 0.19 3.45
C VAL A 29 4.11 -0.15 2.51
N ARG A 30 5.28 0.48 2.68
CA ARG A 30 6.50 0.18 1.89
C ARG A 30 7.04 -1.22 2.15
N ALA A 31 6.99 -1.68 3.40
CA ALA A 31 7.39 -3.03 3.78
C ALA A 31 6.45 -4.11 3.20
N GLY A 32 5.22 -3.73 2.85
CA GLY A 32 4.23 -4.65 2.30
C GLY A 32 3.41 -5.38 3.37
N GLU A 33 3.39 -4.85 4.59
CA GLU A 33 2.76 -5.44 5.77
C GLU A 33 1.26 -5.10 5.87
N TRP A 34 0.52 -5.42 4.79
CA TRP A 34 -0.90 -5.05 4.63
C TRP A 34 -1.82 -5.55 5.76
N GLN A 35 -1.47 -6.67 6.41
CA GLN A 35 -2.23 -7.24 7.53
C GLN A 35 -2.12 -6.40 8.80
N ASN A 36 -1.02 -5.65 8.95
CA ASN A 36 -0.74 -4.85 10.14
C ASN A 36 -1.33 -3.45 10.07
N LEU A 37 -1.72 -2.96 8.90
CA LEU A 37 -2.18 -1.58 8.70
C LEU A 37 -3.31 -1.18 9.65
N LYS A 38 -4.22 -2.11 9.95
CA LYS A 38 -5.32 -1.89 10.91
C LYS A 38 -4.88 -1.53 12.33
N LYS A 39 -3.67 -1.89 12.73
CA LYS A 39 -3.13 -1.60 14.07
C LYS A 39 -2.81 -0.12 14.23
N PHE A 40 -2.63 0.61 13.13
CA PHE A 40 -2.23 2.01 13.14
C PHE A 40 -3.44 2.94 13.23
N ARG A 41 -3.44 3.80 14.24
CA ARG A 41 -4.52 4.80 14.44
C ARG A 41 -4.68 5.72 13.23
N THR A 42 -3.57 6.09 12.57
CA THR A 42 -3.58 6.91 11.36
C THR A 42 -4.33 6.23 10.23
N TYR A 43 -4.13 4.92 10.05
CA TYR A 43 -4.85 4.11 9.05
C TYR A 43 -6.34 4.02 9.40
N GLN A 44 -6.69 3.75 10.66
CA GLN A 44 -8.08 3.66 11.11
C GLN A 44 -8.88 4.94 10.85
N LYS A 45 -8.23 6.10 10.95
CA LYS A 45 -8.82 7.42 10.70
C LYS A 45 -8.99 7.77 9.22
N ARG A 46 -8.36 7.02 8.30
CA ARG A 46 -8.53 7.27 6.86
C ARG A 46 -9.95 6.99 6.42
N SER A 47 -10.39 7.70 5.37
CA SER A 47 -11.59 7.31 4.63
C SER A 47 -11.45 5.87 4.12
N ARG A 48 -12.58 5.21 3.84
CA ARG A 48 -12.57 3.86 3.27
C ARG A 48 -11.79 3.80 1.96
N GLN A 49 -11.95 4.79 1.08
CA GLN A 49 -11.10 4.96 -0.10
C GLN A 49 -9.60 5.02 0.25
N GLY A 50 -9.21 5.81 1.26
CA GLY A 50 -7.82 5.89 1.72
C GLY A 50 -7.28 4.58 2.29
N LYS A 51 -8.13 3.79 2.96
CA LYS A 51 -7.81 2.44 3.45
C LYS A 51 -7.63 1.45 2.29
N ILE A 52 -8.49 1.50 1.27
CA ILE A 52 -8.37 0.69 0.05
C ILE A 52 -7.04 0.98 -0.66
N ILE A 53 -6.71 2.26 -0.87
CA ILE A 53 -5.47 2.69 -1.54
C ILE A 53 -4.24 2.18 -0.78
N ALA A 54 -4.16 2.43 0.54
CA ALA A 54 -3.02 2.02 1.35
C ALA A 54 -2.85 0.48 1.39
N THR A 55 -3.96 -0.25 1.50
CA THR A 55 -3.93 -1.73 1.45
C THR A 55 -3.48 -2.23 0.09
N TYR A 56 -4.00 -1.64 -1.00
CA TYR A 56 -3.60 -2.00 -2.37
C TYR A 56 -2.10 -1.78 -2.58
N GLN A 57 -1.55 -0.65 -2.12
CA GLN A 57 -0.13 -0.35 -2.18
C GLN A 57 0.71 -1.38 -1.41
N ALA A 58 0.32 -1.68 -0.16
CA ALA A 58 1.04 -2.65 0.67
C ALA A 58 1.01 -4.07 0.06
N VAL A 59 -0.15 -4.52 -0.45
CA VAL A 59 -0.26 -5.82 -1.14
C VAL A 59 0.60 -5.84 -2.40
N SER A 60 0.61 -4.76 -3.18
CA SER A 60 1.42 -4.64 -4.40
C SER A 60 2.93 -4.70 -4.09
N ASN A 61 3.37 -4.01 -3.03
CA ASN A 61 4.76 -4.05 -2.58
C ASN A 61 5.16 -5.48 -2.15
N ARG A 62 4.28 -6.16 -1.41
CA ARG A 62 4.52 -7.56 -1.00
C ARG A 62 4.59 -8.51 -2.21
N LEU A 63 3.71 -8.33 -3.19
CA LEU A 63 3.73 -9.08 -4.45
C LEU A 63 5.07 -8.91 -5.16
N ASN A 64 5.55 -7.68 -5.32
CA ASN A 64 6.82 -7.39 -5.99
C ASN A 64 8.01 -8.09 -5.30
N GLN A 65 8.05 -8.04 -3.97
CA GLN A 65 9.06 -8.74 -3.17
C GLN A 65 9.01 -10.27 -3.39
N LEU A 66 7.82 -10.87 -3.31
CA LEU A 66 7.65 -12.32 -3.47
C LEU A 66 7.95 -12.79 -4.89
N VAL A 67 7.64 -12.01 -5.93
CA VAL A 67 8.00 -12.35 -7.32
C VAL A 67 9.51 -12.41 -7.46
N GLY A 68 10.24 -11.42 -6.93
CA GLY A 68 11.70 -11.40 -6.95
C GLY A 68 12.32 -12.60 -6.23
N MET A 69 11.73 -13.02 -5.09
CA MET A 69 12.18 -14.22 -4.36
C MET A 69 11.81 -15.52 -5.09
N TYR A 70 10.63 -15.59 -5.69
CA TYR A 70 10.16 -16.79 -6.39
C TYR A 70 11.12 -17.21 -7.49
N TYR A 71 11.57 -16.27 -8.33
CA TYR A 71 12.54 -16.57 -9.39
C TYR A 71 13.86 -17.12 -8.87
N LYS A 72 14.29 -16.73 -7.66
CA LYS A 72 15.50 -17.30 -7.02
C LYS A 72 15.30 -18.75 -6.56
N PHE A 73 14.08 -19.12 -6.17
CA PHE A 73 13.77 -20.45 -5.63
C PHE A 73 13.40 -21.50 -6.67
N VAL A 74 12.89 -21.12 -7.84
CA VAL A 74 12.44 -22.09 -8.87
C VAL A 74 13.55 -23.08 -9.27
N GLY A 75 14.80 -22.62 -9.38
CA GLY A 75 15.94 -23.48 -9.73
C GLY A 75 16.62 -24.18 -8.55
N THR A 76 16.40 -23.73 -7.32
CA THR A 76 17.19 -24.14 -6.14
C THR A 76 16.39 -24.87 -5.07
N ASN A 77 15.09 -24.56 -4.94
CA ASN A 77 14.21 -25.17 -3.94
C ASN A 77 12.74 -25.23 -4.42
N PRO A 78 12.36 -26.26 -5.20
CA PRO A 78 11.02 -26.37 -5.79
C PRO A 78 9.87 -26.43 -4.76
N LYS A 79 10.10 -27.03 -3.58
CA LYS A 79 9.08 -27.09 -2.51
C LYS A 79 8.78 -25.70 -1.97
N GLN A 80 9.80 -24.88 -1.77
CA GLN A 80 9.64 -23.50 -1.32
C GLN A 80 9.04 -22.62 -2.42
N ALA A 81 9.44 -22.83 -3.68
CA ALA A 81 8.84 -22.16 -4.83
C ALA A 81 7.33 -22.42 -4.93
N LYS A 82 6.88 -23.67 -4.73
CA LYS A 82 5.44 -24.00 -4.74
C LYS A 82 4.66 -23.25 -3.65
N LYS A 83 5.14 -23.26 -2.39
CA LYS A 83 4.49 -22.52 -1.29
C LYS A 83 4.42 -21.02 -1.59
N MET A 84 5.48 -20.46 -2.17
CA MET A 84 5.52 -19.05 -2.54
C MET A 84 4.57 -18.72 -3.70
N LEU A 85 4.41 -19.63 -4.67
CA LEU A 85 3.45 -19.48 -5.76
C LEU A 85 2.01 -19.41 -5.24
N ASP A 86 1.65 -20.23 -4.24
CA ASP A 86 0.33 -20.19 -3.63
C ASP A 86 0.08 -18.86 -2.91
N GLN A 87 1.08 -18.32 -2.22
CA GLN A 87 1.03 -16.99 -1.62
C GLN A 87 0.88 -15.88 -2.66
N LEU A 88 1.64 -15.95 -3.76
CA LEU A 88 1.54 -15.00 -4.88
C LEU A 88 0.13 -14.99 -5.47
N ARG A 89 -0.47 -16.17 -5.71
CA ARG A 89 -1.83 -16.29 -6.22
C ARG A 89 -2.86 -15.67 -5.27
N LYS A 90 -2.75 -15.95 -3.97
CA LYS A 90 -3.64 -15.34 -2.96
C LYS A 90 -3.53 -13.81 -2.97
N LEU A 91 -2.32 -13.26 -2.97
CA LEU A 91 -2.14 -11.81 -2.95
C LEU A 91 -2.61 -11.13 -4.25
N ARG A 92 -2.45 -11.78 -5.41
CA ARG A 92 -3.01 -11.28 -6.68
C ARG A 92 -4.53 -11.17 -6.62
N LEU A 93 -5.20 -12.18 -6.09
CA LEU A 93 -6.66 -12.14 -5.89
C LEU A 93 -7.07 -10.96 -4.98
N ILE A 94 -6.36 -10.77 -3.87
CA ILE A 94 -6.61 -9.63 -2.96
C ILE A 94 -6.40 -8.30 -3.69
N GLN A 95 -5.32 -8.17 -4.46
CA GLN A 95 -5.02 -6.97 -5.24
C GLN A 95 -6.13 -6.65 -6.25
N GLU A 96 -6.65 -7.66 -6.94
CA GLU A 96 -7.75 -7.52 -7.91
C GLU A 96 -9.05 -7.08 -7.22
N ILE A 97 -9.39 -7.68 -6.08
CA ILE A 97 -10.55 -7.28 -5.28
C ILE A 97 -10.41 -5.80 -4.86
N LEU A 98 -9.24 -5.40 -4.36
CA LEU A 98 -8.98 -4.02 -3.95
C LEU A 98 -9.08 -3.04 -5.15
N MET A 99 -8.62 -3.45 -6.33
CA MET A 99 -8.78 -2.65 -7.56
C MET A 99 -10.26 -2.45 -7.90
N ASN A 100 -11.08 -3.49 -7.81
CA ASN A 100 -12.52 -3.37 -8.03
C ASN A 100 -13.17 -2.46 -6.96
N CYS A 101 -12.72 -2.54 -5.70
CA CYS A 101 -13.16 -1.61 -4.67
C CYS A 101 -12.83 -0.14 -5.02
N LEU A 102 -11.67 0.14 -5.62
CA LEU A 102 -11.31 1.50 -6.07
C LEU A 102 -12.23 2.04 -7.17
N VAL A 103 -12.86 1.16 -7.95
CA VAL A 103 -13.83 1.54 -8.99
C VAL A 103 -15.20 1.82 -8.37
N TRP A 104 -15.68 0.96 -7.47
CA TRP A 104 -17.02 1.07 -6.90
C TRP A 104 -17.13 2.08 -5.75
N GLU A 105 -16.05 2.28 -4.99
CA GLU A 105 -16.06 3.16 -3.82
C GLU A 105 -16.40 4.62 -4.16
N PRO A 106 -15.75 5.26 -5.15
CA PRO A 106 -16.06 6.65 -5.51
C PRO A 106 -17.49 6.83 -6.04
N GLN A 107 -18.11 5.76 -6.53
CA GLN A 107 -19.49 5.77 -7.04
C GLN A 107 -20.53 5.50 -5.95
N GLY A 108 -20.11 5.23 -4.70
CA GLY A 108 -21.00 4.83 -3.61
C GLY A 108 -21.62 3.44 -3.82
N GLN A 109 -21.07 2.62 -4.72
CA GLN A 109 -21.61 1.32 -5.09
C GLN A 109 -20.96 0.16 -4.34
N LEU A 110 -19.88 0.41 -3.58
CA LEU A 110 -19.18 -0.63 -2.86
C LEU A 110 -20.01 -1.14 -1.67
N LYS A 111 -20.44 -2.40 -1.76
CA LYS A 111 -21.22 -3.08 -0.72
C LYS A 111 -20.42 -4.22 -0.08
N LYS A 112 -20.74 -4.52 1.18
CA LYS A 112 -20.04 -5.52 2.00
C LYS A 112 -20.09 -6.94 1.44
N ASP A 113 -21.21 -7.31 0.82
CA ASP A 113 -21.45 -8.63 0.22
C ASP A 113 -20.68 -8.86 -1.09
N MET A 114 -20.20 -7.79 -1.74
CA MET A 114 -19.38 -7.86 -2.95
C MET A 114 -17.91 -8.20 -2.66
N VAL A 115 -17.48 -8.09 -1.40
CA VAL A 115 -16.08 -8.19 -1.01
C VAL A 115 -15.91 -9.35 -0.03
N PRO A 116 -14.96 -10.27 -0.25
CA PRO A 116 -14.65 -11.31 0.72
C PRO A 116 -14.37 -10.72 2.11
N LYS A 117 -14.91 -11.38 3.15
CA LYS A 117 -14.82 -10.90 4.54
C LYS A 117 -13.40 -10.52 4.96
N GLU A 118 -12.38 -11.27 4.52
CA GLU A 118 -10.99 -10.97 4.84
C GLU A 118 -10.54 -9.59 4.31
N VAL A 119 -10.95 -9.23 3.10
CA VAL A 119 -10.61 -7.93 2.48
C VAL A 119 -11.52 -6.83 3.02
N TRP A 120 -12.82 -7.10 3.17
CA TRP A 120 -13.76 -6.14 3.74
C TRP A 120 -13.33 -5.68 5.12
N ASN A 121 -12.88 -6.63 5.94
CA ASN A 121 -12.32 -6.30 7.24
C ASN A 121 -11.22 -5.26 7.04
N LEU A 122 -10.16 -5.48 6.26
CA LEU A 122 -9.05 -4.51 6.11
C LEU A 122 -9.48 -3.06 5.87
N ILE A 123 -10.55 -2.83 5.11
CA ILE A 123 -10.96 -1.51 4.62
C ILE A 123 -12.07 -0.82 5.44
N GLU A 124 -12.67 -1.52 6.41
CA GLU A 124 -13.59 -0.97 7.42
C GLU A 124 -12.95 -0.98 8.82
#